data_AF-A0A496VTH7-F1
#
_entry.id   AF-A0A496VTH7-F1
#
_cell.length_a   1.000
_cell.length_b   1.000
_cell.length_c   1.000
_cell.angle_alpha   90.00
_cell.angle_beta   90.00
_cell.angle_gamma   90.00
#
_symmetry.space_group_name_H-M   'P 1'
#
loop_
_entity.id
_entity.type
_entity.pdbx_description
1 polymer ?
#
loop_
_entity_poly.entity_id
_entity_poly.type
_entity_poly.pdbx_seq_one_letter_code
_entity_poly.pdbx_strand_id
1 'polypeptide(L)'
;MPKFFLFLACYIYMGLISYVSAQETVHTYGPIQQGEMLWNIAAKVSPSSVNRYQAILALHKANPQAFSVSCNINSLKIGETLRIPSSSEMQALNRAEAIKEFNRQTEEWQVRRDNPIVCPEIEEPETPAELTTTEQETKPLLSVPSETLTENANTSTVSATAPIARPSPIAEQANTMPTTSVSHADESVNDNLLSSIYLFVSIATVVIIAFLTTFFWLRKRKALKNDTDSEPFDEMPLKTSSAEKQV
;
A
#
# COMPACT_ATOMS: atom_id res chain seq x y z
N MET A 1 19.62 -35.71 -16.44
CA MET A 1 18.40 -34.99 -15.99
C MET A 1 18.47 -34.17 -14.67
N PRO A 2 19.61 -34.02 -13.92
CA PRO A 2 19.58 -33.23 -12.66
C PRO A 2 19.72 -31.70 -12.87
N LYS A 3 20.22 -31.27 -14.03
CA LYS A 3 20.46 -29.84 -14.33
C LYS A 3 19.15 -29.05 -14.48
N PHE A 4 18.11 -29.66 -15.05
CA PHE A 4 16.79 -29.03 -15.23
C PHE A 4 16.10 -28.71 -13.90
N PHE A 5 16.23 -29.58 -12.90
CA PHE A 5 15.67 -29.35 -11.56
C PHE A 5 16.39 -28.22 -10.81
N LEU A 6 17.69 -28.04 -11.03
CA LEU A 6 18.44 -26.91 -10.47
C LEU A 6 18.07 -25.58 -11.12
N PHE A 7 17.86 -25.54 -12.43
CA PHE A 7 17.38 -24.34 -13.12
C PHE A 7 15.94 -23.99 -12.74
N LEU A 8 15.04 -24.99 -12.61
CA LEU A 8 13.68 -24.78 -12.14
C LEU A 8 13.65 -24.30 -10.68
N ALA A 9 14.45 -24.91 -9.81
CA ALA A 9 14.56 -24.48 -8.41
C ALA A 9 15.18 -23.09 -8.28
N CYS A 10 16.18 -22.74 -9.10
CA CYS A 10 16.76 -21.40 -9.15
C CYS A 10 15.76 -20.37 -9.70
N TYR A 11 14.97 -20.72 -10.71
CA TYR A 11 13.93 -19.86 -11.27
C TYR A 11 12.77 -19.63 -10.29
N ILE A 12 12.37 -20.67 -9.55
CA ILE A 12 11.38 -20.56 -8.47
C ILE A 12 11.95 -19.77 -7.29
N TYR A 13 13.23 -19.94 -6.95
CA TYR A 13 13.90 -19.23 -5.86
C TYR A 13 14.13 -17.74 -6.21
N MET A 14 14.56 -17.44 -7.44
CA MET A 14 14.63 -16.07 -7.97
C MET A 14 13.25 -15.43 -8.09
N GLY A 15 12.23 -16.19 -8.52
CA GLY A 15 10.84 -15.74 -8.53
C GLY A 15 10.29 -15.48 -7.13
N LEU A 16 10.67 -16.28 -6.12
CA LEU A 16 10.32 -16.08 -4.72
C LEU A 16 10.99 -14.84 -4.12
N ILE A 17 12.25 -14.55 -4.48
CA ILE A 17 12.92 -13.30 -4.11
C ILE A 17 12.19 -12.09 -4.74
N SER A 18 11.68 -12.21 -5.97
CA SER A 18 10.86 -11.16 -6.59
C SER A 18 9.45 -11.03 -5.98
N TYR A 19 8.89 -12.09 -5.39
CA TYR A 19 7.55 -12.06 -4.76
C TYR A 19 7.53 -11.38 -3.39
N VAL A 20 8.66 -11.36 -2.68
CA VAL A 20 8.74 -10.80 -1.32
C VAL A 20 8.80 -9.26 -1.29
N SER A 21 8.69 -8.60 -2.46
CA SER A 21 8.72 -7.13 -2.58
C SER A 21 7.36 -6.44 -2.33
N ALA A 22 6.31 -7.20 -1.96
CA ALA A 22 4.96 -6.67 -1.73
C ALA A 22 4.44 -6.92 -0.31
N GLN A 23 5.33 -6.96 0.69
CA GLN A 23 4.90 -6.81 2.08
C GLN A 23 4.66 -5.32 2.33
N GLU A 24 3.43 -4.85 2.04
CA GLU A 24 3.01 -3.48 2.39
C GLU A 24 2.92 -3.41 3.93
N THR A 25 3.98 -2.93 4.56
CA THR A 25 3.96 -2.65 5.99
C THR A 25 2.89 -1.60 6.23
N VAL A 26 1.80 -1.98 6.92
CA VAL A 26 0.73 -1.05 7.24
C VAL A 26 1.28 -0.02 8.21
N HIS A 27 1.60 1.16 7.68
CA HIS A 27 2.07 2.27 8.48
C HIS A 27 0.87 2.94 9.16
N THR A 28 1.01 3.27 10.43
CA THR A 28 -0.04 3.93 11.22
C THR A 28 0.49 5.17 11.91
N TYR A 29 -0.37 6.17 12.11
CA TYR A 29 -0.11 7.38 12.88
C TYR A 29 -1.10 7.48 14.03
N GLY A 30 -0.60 7.66 15.25
CA GLY A 30 -1.45 7.93 16.40
C GLY A 30 -0.86 7.39 17.71
N PRO A 31 -1.65 7.46 18.79
CA PRO A 31 -3.00 8.02 18.85
C PRO A 31 -3.02 9.53 18.60
N ILE A 32 -4.06 10.03 17.91
CA ILE A 32 -4.25 11.45 17.61
C ILE A 32 -4.35 12.24 18.92
N GLN A 33 -3.50 13.26 19.05
CA GLN A 33 -3.46 14.11 20.23
C GLN A 33 -4.47 15.25 20.15
N GLN A 34 -4.81 15.81 21.31
CA GLN A 34 -5.68 16.98 21.38
C GLN A 34 -5.06 18.17 20.62
N GLY A 35 -5.88 18.82 19.79
CA GLY A 35 -5.45 19.97 18.99
C GLY A 35 -4.69 19.61 17.71
N GLU A 36 -4.45 18.33 17.43
CA GLU A 36 -3.94 17.93 16.13
C GLU A 36 -5.02 18.08 15.04
N MET A 37 -4.55 18.42 13.84
CA MET A 37 -5.39 18.57 12.66
C MET A 37 -4.84 17.68 11.55
N LEU A 38 -5.72 17.18 10.68
CA LEU A 38 -5.32 16.31 9.57
C LEU A 38 -4.25 16.95 8.67
N TRP A 39 -4.26 18.28 8.53
CA TRP A 39 -3.22 19.04 7.83
C TRP A 39 -1.82 18.88 8.43
N ASN A 40 -1.72 18.95 9.76
CA ASN A 40 -0.47 18.83 10.50
C ASN A 40 0.01 17.39 10.52
N ILE A 41 -0.91 16.43 10.60
CA ILE A 41 -0.58 15.00 10.50
C ILE A 41 -0.06 14.67 9.11
N ALA A 42 -0.77 15.11 8.06
CA ALA A 42 -0.33 14.97 6.67
C ALA A 42 1.06 15.57 6.46
N ALA A 43 1.41 16.67 7.16
CA ALA A 43 2.76 17.24 7.14
C ALA A 43 3.86 16.25 7.53
N LYS A 44 3.58 15.46 8.57
CA LYS A 44 4.54 14.58 9.21
C LYS A 44 4.69 13.27 8.45
N VAL A 45 3.58 12.77 7.90
CA VAL A 45 3.52 11.41 7.33
C VAL A 45 3.64 11.38 5.81
N SER A 46 3.39 12.49 5.11
CA SER A 46 3.44 12.50 3.65
C SER A 46 4.89 12.53 3.13
N PRO A 47 5.22 11.71 2.12
CA PRO A 47 6.48 11.84 1.39
C PRO A 47 6.58 13.20 0.68
N SER A 48 7.79 13.71 0.48
CA SER A 48 8.04 14.98 -0.20
C SER A 48 7.57 15.04 -1.66
N SER A 49 7.40 13.88 -2.30
CA SER A 49 6.88 13.73 -3.67
C SER A 49 5.37 13.91 -3.78
N VAL A 50 4.64 13.87 -2.66
CA VAL A 50 3.17 13.92 -2.63
C VAL A 50 2.72 15.33 -2.30
N ASN A 51 1.70 15.84 -3.02
CA ASN A 51 1.11 17.10 -2.62
C ASN A 51 0.29 16.93 -1.33
N ARG A 52 0.45 17.86 -0.40
CA ARG A 52 -0.24 17.85 0.89
C ARG A 52 -1.77 17.70 0.80
N TYR A 53 -2.44 18.33 -0.17
CA TYR A 53 -3.89 18.18 -0.36
C TYR A 53 -4.27 16.75 -0.75
N GLN A 54 -3.46 16.10 -1.60
CA GLN A 54 -3.64 14.68 -1.92
C GLN A 54 -3.48 13.82 -0.68
N ALA A 55 -2.43 14.06 0.13
CA ALA A 55 -2.19 13.31 1.36
C ALA A 55 -3.35 13.44 2.36
N ILE A 56 -3.90 14.65 2.54
CA ILE A 56 -5.04 14.90 3.44
C ILE A 56 -6.26 14.09 3.02
N LEU A 57 -6.63 14.12 1.74
CA LEU A 57 -7.79 13.37 1.27
C LEU A 57 -7.56 11.87 1.25
N ALA A 58 -6.35 11.43 0.94
CA ALA A 58 -5.99 10.02 1.01
C ALA A 58 -6.11 9.50 2.45
N LEU A 59 -5.59 10.26 3.43
CA LEU A 59 -5.74 9.95 4.86
C LEU A 59 -7.21 9.94 5.28
N HIS A 60 -8.03 10.90 4.82
CA HIS A 60 -9.46 10.92 5.12
C HIS A 60 -10.18 9.68 4.56
N LYS A 61 -9.97 9.36 3.27
CA LYS A 61 -10.57 8.19 2.61
C LYS A 61 -10.13 6.87 3.22
N ALA A 62 -8.88 6.77 3.65
CA ALA A 62 -8.33 5.56 4.26
C ALA A 62 -8.85 5.33 5.69
N ASN A 63 -9.44 6.35 6.33
CA ASN A 63 -9.76 6.33 7.76
C ASN A 63 -11.15 6.90 8.09
N PRO A 64 -12.25 6.44 7.46
CA PRO A 64 -13.59 6.97 7.73
C PRO A 64 -13.96 6.86 9.21
N GLN A 65 -13.48 5.83 9.90
CA GLN A 65 -13.71 5.61 11.32
C GLN A 65 -13.07 6.67 12.23
N ALA A 66 -12.07 7.44 11.75
CA ALA A 66 -11.36 8.42 12.57
C ALA A 66 -12.04 9.80 12.61
N PHE A 67 -13.16 9.95 11.91
CA PHE A 67 -13.88 11.22 11.77
C PHE A 67 -15.28 11.11 12.39
N SER A 68 -15.68 12.14 13.14
CA SER A 68 -17.05 12.24 13.68
C SER A 68 -18.06 12.55 12.58
N VAL A 69 -17.63 13.21 11.50
CA VAL A 69 -18.41 13.47 10.29
C VAL A 69 -17.62 12.85 9.13
N SER A 70 -18.06 11.68 8.65
CA SER A 70 -17.30 10.85 7.69
C SER A 70 -16.98 11.51 6.35
N CYS A 71 -17.70 12.57 5.99
CA CYS A 71 -17.51 13.35 4.77
C CYS A 71 -16.72 14.66 4.97
N ASN A 72 -16.13 14.90 6.15
CA ASN A 72 -15.41 16.14 6.44
C ASN A 72 -14.07 15.92 7.17
N ILE A 73 -12.98 16.37 6.53
CA ILE A 73 -11.59 16.30 6.97
C ILE A 73 -11.31 17.01 8.31
N ASN A 74 -12.17 17.95 8.73
CA ASN A 74 -11.97 18.75 9.94
C ASN A 74 -12.59 18.12 11.19
N SER A 75 -13.26 16.97 11.06
CA SER A 75 -13.99 16.32 12.14
C SER A 75 -13.20 15.19 12.84
N LEU A 76 -11.88 15.34 12.92
CA LEU A 76 -10.97 14.32 13.43
C LEU A 76 -11.21 14.01 14.93
N LYS A 77 -11.30 12.73 15.27
CA LYS A 77 -11.47 12.25 16.65
C LYS A 77 -10.12 12.07 17.36
N ILE A 78 -10.07 12.48 18.62
CA ILE A 78 -8.90 12.31 19.50
C ILE A 78 -8.80 10.84 19.92
N GLY A 79 -7.56 10.33 20.04
CA GLY A 79 -7.28 8.96 20.48
C GLY A 79 -7.32 7.92 19.36
N GLU A 80 -7.88 8.26 18.20
CA GLU A 80 -7.92 7.37 17.03
C GLU A 80 -6.52 7.17 16.43
N THR A 81 -6.33 6.03 15.78
CA THR A 81 -5.13 5.72 15.00
C THR A 81 -5.45 5.72 13.52
N LEU A 82 -4.65 6.44 12.73
CA LEU A 82 -4.81 6.56 11.28
C LEU A 82 -3.92 5.55 10.58
N ARG A 83 -4.48 4.78 9.65
CA ARG A 83 -3.73 4.13 8.58
C ARG A 83 -3.12 5.19 7.66
N ILE A 84 -1.83 5.09 7.41
CA ILE A 84 -1.12 5.93 6.46
C ILE A 84 -1.15 5.21 5.11
N PRO A 85 -1.81 5.78 4.08
CA PRO A 85 -1.81 5.18 2.75
C PRO A 85 -0.42 5.24 2.10
N SER A 86 -0.15 4.37 1.13
CA SER A 86 1.12 4.38 0.41
C SER A 86 1.28 5.65 -0.44
N SER A 87 2.52 5.98 -0.80
CA SER A 87 2.79 7.12 -1.70
C SER A 87 2.01 7.00 -3.02
N SER A 88 1.82 5.77 -3.52
CA SER A 88 1.09 5.51 -4.75
C SER A 88 -0.42 5.77 -4.59
N GLU A 89 -1.02 5.31 -3.48
CA GLU A 89 -2.42 5.59 -3.14
C GLU A 89 -2.67 7.10 -3.03
N MET A 90 -1.74 7.84 -2.41
CA MET A 90 -1.85 9.30 -2.32
C MET A 90 -1.75 9.98 -3.68
N GLN A 91 -0.79 9.58 -4.52
CA GLN A 91 -0.58 10.18 -5.85
C GLN A 91 -1.67 9.84 -6.87
N ALA A 92 -2.39 8.73 -6.67
CA ALA A 92 -3.52 8.36 -7.51
C ALA A 92 -4.66 9.40 -7.46
N LEU A 93 -4.75 10.20 -6.40
CA LEU A 93 -5.70 11.30 -6.33
C LEU A 93 -5.27 12.45 -7.23
N ASN A 94 -6.18 12.98 -8.05
CA ASN A 94 -5.87 14.19 -8.82
C ASN A 94 -5.67 15.40 -7.88
N ARG A 95 -4.59 16.15 -8.09
CA ARG A 95 -4.22 17.30 -7.26
C ARG A 95 -5.24 18.45 -7.31
N ALA A 96 -5.77 18.80 -8.48
CA ALA A 96 -6.74 19.88 -8.63
C ALA A 96 -8.03 19.53 -7.89
N GLU A 97 -8.49 18.28 -8.04
CA GLU A 97 -9.66 17.77 -7.32
C GLU A 97 -9.42 17.68 -5.83
N ALA A 98 -8.20 17.35 -5.41
CA ALA A 98 -7.87 17.35 -4.00
C ALA A 98 -7.95 18.73 -3.36
N ILE A 99 -7.50 19.77 -4.07
CA ILE A 99 -7.61 21.16 -3.63
C ILE A 99 -9.07 21.61 -3.60
N LYS A 100 -9.84 21.31 -4.65
CA LYS A 100 -11.25 21.64 -4.75
C LYS A 100 -12.05 21.05 -3.59
N GLU A 101 -11.83 19.76 -3.31
CA GLU A 101 -12.55 19.05 -2.27
C GLU A 101 -12.12 19.50 -0.87
N PHE A 102 -10.84 19.79 -0.66
CA PHE A 102 -10.36 20.40 0.57
C PHE A 102 -11.06 21.74 0.85
N ASN A 103 -11.15 22.61 -0.17
CA ASN A 103 -11.80 23.91 -0.03
C ASN A 103 -13.28 23.76 0.28
N ARG A 104 -14.01 22.91 -0.48
CA ARG A 104 -15.42 22.60 -0.24
C ARG A 104 -15.67 22.16 1.20
N GLN A 105 -14.92 21.17 1.68
CA GLN A 105 -15.08 20.66 3.05
C GLN A 105 -14.71 21.70 4.12
N THR A 106 -13.75 22.58 3.83
CA THR A 106 -13.34 23.66 4.74
C THR A 106 -14.42 24.75 4.83
N GLU A 107 -15.00 25.14 3.71
CA GLU A 107 -16.10 26.10 3.65
C GLU A 107 -17.34 25.58 4.39
N GLU A 108 -17.71 24.31 4.16
CA GLU A 108 -18.79 23.64 4.90
C GLU A 108 -18.53 23.61 6.40
N TRP A 109 -17.28 23.38 6.80
CA TRP A 109 -16.90 23.38 8.21
C TRP A 109 -17.06 24.76 8.86
N GLN A 110 -16.84 25.85 8.11
CA GLN A 110 -16.97 27.21 8.64
C GLN A 110 -18.42 27.56 8.98
N VAL A 111 -19.37 27.14 8.13
CA VAL A 111 -20.80 27.45 8.31
C VAL A 111 -21.58 26.37 9.09
N ARG A 112 -20.92 25.30 9.55
CA ARG A 112 -21.54 24.12 10.16
C ARG A 112 -22.48 24.37 11.34
N ARG A 113 -22.33 25.52 12.02
CA ARG A 113 -23.19 25.91 13.14
C ARG A 113 -24.61 26.25 12.66
N ASP A 114 -24.70 26.93 11.51
CA ASP A 114 -25.96 27.41 10.94
C ASP A 114 -26.48 26.43 9.88
N ASN A 115 -25.59 25.69 9.22
CA ASN A 115 -25.91 24.67 8.24
C ASN A 115 -25.19 23.34 8.59
N PRO A 116 -25.83 22.43 9.35
CA PRO A 116 -25.22 21.16 9.73
C PRO A 116 -24.73 20.36 8.52
N ILE A 117 -23.53 19.79 8.62
CA ILE A 117 -22.96 18.98 7.54
C ILE A 117 -23.70 17.66 7.48
N VAL A 118 -24.36 17.40 6.35
CA VAL A 118 -25.00 16.12 6.04
C VAL A 118 -24.13 15.40 5.01
N CYS A 119 -23.70 14.19 5.35
CA CYS A 119 -22.92 13.39 4.42
C CYS A 119 -23.84 12.78 3.37
N PRO A 120 -23.46 12.81 2.08
CA PRO A 120 -24.21 12.12 1.05
C PRO A 120 -24.22 10.63 1.41
N GLU A 121 -25.43 10.06 1.51
CA GLU A 121 -25.61 8.62 1.54
C GLU A 121 -24.98 8.08 0.25
N ILE A 122 -24.05 7.14 0.36
CA ILE A 122 -23.56 6.44 -0.82
C ILE A 122 -24.71 5.54 -1.23
N GLU A 123 -25.51 5.99 -2.19
CA GLU A 123 -26.44 5.12 -2.90
C GLU A 123 -25.61 4.01 -3.54
N GLU A 124 -25.61 2.84 -2.89
CA GLU A 124 -25.07 1.62 -3.44
C GLU A 124 -25.75 1.44 -4.81
N PRO A 125 -24.98 1.31 -5.91
CA PRO A 125 -25.56 1.32 -7.24
C PRO A 125 -26.59 0.19 -7.30
N GLU A 126 -27.87 0.56 -7.36
CA GLU A 126 -28.93 -0.40 -7.52
C GLU A 126 -28.59 -1.24 -8.76
N THR A 127 -28.61 -2.55 -8.55
CA THR A 127 -28.37 -3.55 -9.60
C THR A 127 -29.24 -3.19 -10.81
N PRO A 128 -28.70 -3.11 -12.05
CA PRO A 128 -29.47 -2.67 -13.21
C PRO A 128 -30.69 -3.57 -13.46
N ALA A 129 -31.85 -3.16 -12.96
CA ALA A 129 -33.13 -3.75 -13.28
C ALA A 129 -33.73 -2.98 -14.47
N GLU A 130 -33.47 -3.56 -15.64
CA GLU A 130 -34.42 -3.72 -16.75
C GLU A 130 -34.99 -2.47 -17.44
N LEU A 131 -34.56 -2.31 -18.69
CA LEU A 131 -35.21 -1.51 -19.72
C LEU A 131 -36.73 -1.74 -19.71
N THR A 132 -37.51 -0.70 -19.42
CA THR A 132 -38.84 -0.56 -19.99
C THR A 132 -38.80 0.54 -21.02
N THR A 133 -38.79 0.11 -22.28
CA THR A 133 -39.16 0.89 -23.45
C THR A 133 -40.56 1.48 -23.24
N THR A 134 -40.65 2.81 -23.15
CA THR A 134 -41.81 3.54 -23.66
C THR A 134 -41.31 4.50 -24.72
N GLU A 135 -41.43 4.03 -25.94
CA GLU A 135 -41.34 4.79 -27.17
C GLU A 135 -42.51 5.78 -27.22
N GLN A 136 -42.20 7.09 -27.19
CA GLN A 136 -43.06 8.11 -27.77
C GLN A 136 -42.20 9.09 -28.55
N GLU A 137 -42.03 8.74 -29.83
CA GLU A 137 -41.80 9.63 -30.97
C GLU A 137 -42.80 10.81 -30.88
N THR A 138 -42.47 12.10 -31.04
CA THR A 138 -42.00 12.72 -32.29
C THR A 138 -41.58 14.19 -32.04
N LYS A 139 -40.44 14.52 -32.66
CA LYS A 139 -39.69 15.79 -32.90
C LYS A 139 -40.52 16.94 -33.56
N PRO A 140 -39.92 18.10 -33.96
CA PRO A 140 -39.08 19.13 -33.30
C PRO A 140 -39.70 20.55 -33.41
N LEU A 141 -39.19 21.56 -32.70
CA LEU A 141 -38.93 22.86 -33.33
C LEU A 141 -37.82 23.65 -32.62
N LEU A 142 -36.92 24.13 -33.46
CA LEU A 142 -35.76 24.97 -33.16
C LEU A 142 -36.16 26.29 -32.49
N SER A 143 -35.37 26.73 -31.52
CA SER A 143 -34.93 28.14 -31.45
C SER A 143 -33.84 28.31 -30.38
N VAL A 144 -32.57 28.25 -30.81
CA VAL A 144 -31.55 29.15 -30.28
C VAL A 144 -31.43 30.24 -31.33
N PRO A 145 -31.50 31.53 -30.96
CA PRO A 145 -30.26 32.29 -31.04
C PRO A 145 -29.94 33.05 -29.75
N SER A 146 -28.69 32.87 -29.35
CA SER A 146 -27.94 33.72 -28.45
C SER A 146 -27.35 34.86 -29.29
N GLU A 147 -27.77 36.10 -29.03
CA GLU A 147 -27.02 37.34 -29.18
C GLU A 147 -27.50 38.20 -27.99
N THR A 148 -26.66 38.85 -27.18
CA THR A 148 -25.87 40.02 -27.60
C THR A 148 -24.89 40.38 -26.47
N LEU A 149 -23.68 40.73 -26.88
CA LEU A 149 -22.65 41.41 -26.10
C LEU A 149 -23.05 42.86 -25.81
N THR A 150 -22.90 43.31 -24.56
CA THR A 150 -22.61 44.71 -24.19
C THR A 150 -21.85 44.63 -22.86
N GLU A 151 -20.52 44.70 -22.80
CA GLU A 151 -19.68 45.90 -22.98
C GLU A 151 -20.28 47.15 -22.34
N ASN A 152 -19.91 47.41 -21.09
CA ASN A 152 -19.81 48.75 -20.56
C ASN A 152 -18.56 48.86 -19.69
N ALA A 153 -17.51 49.34 -20.35
CA ALA A 153 -16.43 50.05 -19.69
C ALA A 153 -17.01 51.24 -18.91
N ASN A 154 -16.65 51.36 -17.64
CA ASN A 154 -16.36 52.70 -17.13
C ASN A 154 -15.09 52.67 -16.31
N THR A 155 -14.03 53.15 -16.96
CA THR A 155 -12.74 53.46 -16.39
C THR A 155 -12.77 54.93 -15.98
N SER A 156 -12.58 55.18 -14.69
CA SER A 156 -12.00 56.42 -14.16
C SER A 156 -11.23 55.98 -12.91
N THR A 157 -9.92 55.75 -12.94
CA THR A 157 -8.80 56.71 -13.14
C THR A 157 -8.95 57.89 -12.18
N VAL A 158 -8.05 58.24 -11.25
CA VAL A 158 -6.75 57.79 -10.74
C VAL A 158 -6.62 58.57 -9.42
N SER A 159 -6.04 58.00 -8.35
CA SER A 159 -4.93 58.68 -7.65
C SER A 159 -4.33 57.80 -6.55
N ALA A 160 -3.03 57.60 -6.68
CA ALA A 160 -2.17 56.84 -5.81
C ALA A 160 -1.97 57.50 -4.44
N THR A 161 -1.74 56.69 -3.41
CA THR A 161 -0.62 56.82 -2.45
C THR A 161 -0.52 55.52 -1.64
N ALA A 162 0.61 54.81 -1.78
CA ALA A 162 1.07 53.72 -0.91
C ALA A 162 1.69 54.31 0.39
N PRO A 163 2.05 53.56 1.46
CA PRO A 163 2.28 52.10 1.50
C PRO A 163 1.89 51.35 2.81
N ILE A 164 1.94 50.01 2.73
CA ILE A 164 2.23 49.02 3.80
C ILE A 164 1.31 49.01 5.04
N ALA A 165 0.50 47.95 5.15
CA ALA A 165 0.14 47.33 6.44
C ALA A 165 0.18 45.80 6.31
N ARG A 166 1.38 45.26 6.54
CA ARG A 166 1.63 43.86 6.90
C ARG A 166 0.77 43.54 8.15
N PRO A 167 0.04 42.41 8.21
CA PRO A 167 -0.60 42.02 9.47
C PRO A 167 0.49 41.80 10.53
N SER A 168 0.37 42.51 11.65
CA SER A 168 1.29 42.43 12.77
C SER A 168 1.38 41.00 13.32
N PRO A 169 2.58 40.57 13.75
CA PRO A 169 2.78 39.31 14.44
C PRO A 169 2.25 39.44 15.87
N ILE A 170 1.41 38.50 16.30
CA ILE A 170 1.06 38.39 17.71
C ILE A 170 2.27 37.83 18.45
N ALA A 171 2.93 38.74 19.16
CA ALA A 171 3.63 38.61 20.44
C ALA A 171 4.46 37.34 20.66
N GLU A 172 5.75 37.51 20.37
CA GLU A 172 6.87 36.89 21.04
C GLU A 172 6.79 37.15 22.56
N GLN A 173 6.44 36.13 23.33
CA GLN A 173 6.69 36.09 24.76
C GLN A 173 7.86 35.15 25.02
N ALA A 174 9.01 35.77 25.27
CA ALA A 174 10.17 35.16 25.87
C ALA A 174 9.83 34.69 27.29
N ASN A 175 9.66 33.38 27.46
CA ASN A 175 9.81 32.72 28.74
C ASN A 175 11.08 31.85 28.69
N THR A 176 12.03 32.23 29.53
CA THR A 176 13.33 31.60 29.76
C THR A 176 13.24 30.30 30.57
N MET A 177 14.13 29.37 30.20
CA MET A 177 14.69 28.21 30.94
C MET A 177 13.83 26.93 31.08
N PRO A 178 14.45 25.74 31.30
CA PRO A 178 15.87 25.38 31.20
C PRO A 178 16.16 24.30 30.13
N THR A 179 17.40 24.26 29.66
CA THR A 179 18.01 23.09 29.03
C THR A 179 17.97 21.93 30.03
N THR A 180 17.07 20.98 29.83
CA THR A 180 17.21 19.62 30.37
C THR A 180 17.40 18.69 29.20
N SER A 181 18.67 18.32 29.02
CA SER A 181 19.11 17.15 28.29
C SER A 181 18.28 15.93 28.74
N VAL A 182 17.37 15.48 27.90
CA VAL A 182 16.83 14.12 28.00
C VAL A 182 17.28 13.38 26.75
N SER A 183 18.12 12.40 27.03
CA SER A 183 18.60 11.32 26.19
C SER A 183 17.66 10.95 25.05
N HIS A 184 18.20 10.99 23.83
CA HIS A 184 17.89 10.04 22.77
C HIS A 184 17.78 8.64 23.36
N ALA A 185 16.57 8.08 23.39
CA ALA A 185 16.30 6.70 23.69
C ALA A 185 15.58 6.08 22.49
N ASP A 186 16.33 5.25 21.78
CA ASP A 186 15.91 4.08 21.02
C ASP A 186 14.85 4.21 19.92
N GLU A 187 15.31 4.73 18.78
CA GLU A 187 14.86 4.31 17.45
C GLU A 187 15.96 3.46 16.77
N SER A 188 16.50 2.46 17.50
CA SER A 188 17.55 1.55 16.97
C SER A 188 17.29 0.07 17.24
N VAL A 189 16.30 -0.26 18.07
CA VAL A 189 16.07 -1.64 18.53
C VAL A 189 15.30 -2.47 17.49
N ASN A 190 14.43 -1.86 16.68
CA ASN A 190 13.59 -2.63 15.73
C ASN A 190 14.31 -3.05 14.45
N ASP A 191 15.24 -2.25 13.93
CA ASP A 191 15.98 -2.60 12.71
C ASP A 191 16.99 -3.73 12.96
N ASN A 192 17.57 -3.78 14.16
CA ASN A 192 18.51 -4.83 14.56
C ASN A 192 17.78 -6.16 14.86
N LEU A 193 16.56 -6.12 15.39
CA LEU A 193 15.77 -7.31 15.66
C LEU A 193 15.29 -7.97 14.36
N LEU A 194 14.84 -7.17 13.40
CA LEU A 194 14.43 -7.65 12.09
C LEU A 194 15.62 -8.24 11.33
N SER A 195 16.78 -7.55 11.30
CA SER A 195 18.00 -8.08 10.68
C SER A 195 18.46 -9.41 11.30
N SER A 196 18.36 -9.53 12.63
CA SER A 196 18.67 -10.77 13.37
C SER A 196 17.74 -11.93 13.00
N ILE A 197 16.42 -11.69 12.98
CA ILE A 197 15.42 -12.70 12.59
C ILE A 197 15.65 -13.16 11.15
N TYR A 198 15.92 -12.24 10.22
CA TYR A 198 16.23 -12.58 8.82
C TYR A 198 17.51 -13.42 8.70
N LEU A 199 18.55 -13.14 9.48
CA LEU A 199 19.78 -13.93 9.51
C LEU A 199 19.52 -15.37 9.98
N PHE A 200 18.73 -15.54 11.05
CA PHE A 200 18.38 -16.87 11.56
C PHE A 200 17.54 -17.69 10.58
N VAL A 201 16.52 -17.07 9.96
CA VAL A 201 15.68 -17.74 8.95
C VAL A 201 16.53 -18.11 7.72
N SER A 202 17.42 -17.23 7.26
CA SER A 202 18.33 -17.51 6.16
C SER A 202 19.25 -18.72 6.46
N ILE A 203 19.90 -18.74 7.63
CA ILE A 203 20.75 -19.86 8.04
C ILE A 203 19.94 -21.15 8.13
N ALA A 204 18.75 -21.12 8.75
CA ALA A 204 17.89 -22.29 8.88
C ALA A 204 17.49 -22.88 7.51
N THR A 205 17.15 -22.03 6.54
CA THR A 205 16.80 -22.50 5.19
C THR A 205 17.97 -23.16 4.47
N VAL A 206 19.19 -22.62 4.57
CA VAL A 206 20.40 -23.22 3.99
C VAL A 206 20.68 -24.58 4.63
N VAL A 207 20.54 -24.70 5.95
CA VAL A 207 20.72 -25.96 6.68
C VAL A 207 19.68 -27.00 6.25
N ILE A 208 18.41 -26.61 6.14
CA ILE A 208 17.34 -27.51 5.68
C ILE A 208 17.62 -27.99 4.25
N ILE A 209 18.03 -27.10 3.33
CA ILE A 209 18.37 -27.49 1.95
C ILE A 209 19.58 -28.44 1.93
N ALA A 210 20.61 -28.18 2.73
CA ALA A 210 21.77 -29.08 2.84
C ALA A 210 21.36 -30.46 3.36
N PHE A 211 20.46 -30.52 4.34
CA PHE A 211 19.90 -31.77 4.86
C PHE A 211 19.05 -32.51 3.83
N LEU A 212 18.17 -31.80 3.13
CA LEU A 212 17.32 -32.40 2.10
C LEU A 212 18.15 -32.93 0.93
N THR A 213 19.17 -32.19 0.50
CA THR A 213 20.06 -32.63 -0.59
C THR A 213 20.91 -33.83 -0.19
N THR A 214 21.48 -33.85 1.02
CA THR A 214 22.20 -35.03 1.52
C THR A 214 21.26 -36.22 1.72
N PHE A 215 20.07 -36.02 2.28
CA PHE A 215 19.08 -37.09 2.47
C PHE A 215 18.63 -37.70 1.14
N PHE A 216 18.32 -36.87 0.14
CA PHE A 216 17.92 -37.35 -1.19
C PHE A 216 19.07 -38.05 -1.91
N TRP A 217 20.29 -37.55 -1.77
CA TRP A 217 21.50 -38.19 -2.28
C TRP A 217 21.74 -39.55 -1.60
N LEU A 218 21.55 -39.63 -0.28
CA LEU A 218 21.68 -40.87 0.50
C LEU A 218 20.62 -41.91 0.11
N ARG A 219 19.38 -41.46 -0.08
CA ARG A 219 18.27 -42.32 -0.54
C ARG A 219 18.52 -42.87 -1.93
N LYS A 220 19.03 -42.05 -2.85
CA LYS A 220 19.39 -42.48 -4.22
C LYS A 220 20.57 -43.47 -4.21
N ARG A 221 21.57 -43.25 -3.35
CA ARG A 221 22.74 -44.14 -3.25
C ARG A 221 22.39 -45.54 -2.75
N LYS A 222 21.39 -45.66 -1.87
CA LYS A 222 20.89 -46.97 -1.42
C LYS A 222 20.21 -47.78 -2.54
N ALA A 223 19.58 -47.11 -3.51
CA ALA A 223 18.95 -47.80 -4.64
C ALA A 223 19.98 -48.42 -5.61
N LEU A 224 21.14 -47.80 -5.80
CA LEU A 224 22.20 -48.28 -6.71
C LEU A 224 22.99 -49.48 -6.17
N LYS A 225 22.90 -49.77 -4.87
CA LYS A 225 23.66 -50.87 -4.25
C LYS A 225 22.88 -52.18 -4.23
N ASN A 226 21.57 -52.17 -4.49
CA ASN A 226 20.74 -53.37 -4.52
C ASN A 226 20.76 -54.10 -5.88
N ASP A 227 21.23 -53.46 -6.96
CA ASP A 227 21.30 -54.08 -8.30
C ASP A 227 22.64 -54.77 -8.58
N THR A 228 23.64 -54.63 -7.71
CA THR A 228 25.00 -55.19 -7.93
C THR A 228 25.23 -56.56 -7.28
N ASP A 229 24.23 -57.11 -6.58
CA ASP A 229 24.34 -58.38 -5.83
C ASP A 229 23.55 -59.55 -6.45
N SER A 230 22.90 -59.37 -7.61
CA SER A 230 22.21 -60.46 -8.32
C SER A 230 23.04 -60.96 -9.49
N GLU A 231 23.98 -61.88 -9.26
CA GLU A 231 24.19 -63.11 -10.07
C GLU A 231 25.17 -64.09 -9.38
N PRO A 232 24.67 -65.17 -8.75
CA PRO A 232 25.40 -66.42 -8.59
C PRO A 232 25.02 -67.36 -9.75
N PHE A 233 25.92 -67.51 -10.71
CA PHE A 233 25.86 -68.59 -11.70
C PHE A 233 26.18 -69.92 -11.00
N ASP A 234 25.16 -70.55 -10.43
CA ASP A 234 25.15 -71.98 -10.12
C ASP A 234 24.17 -72.66 -11.09
N GLU A 235 24.70 -73.47 -12.01
CA GLU A 235 24.29 -74.86 -12.24
C GLU A 235 24.79 -75.37 -13.61
N MET A 236 25.64 -76.40 -13.58
CA MET A 236 25.59 -77.46 -14.59
C MET A 236 25.86 -78.81 -13.93
N PRO A 237 24.82 -79.57 -13.54
CA PRO A 237 25.00 -80.93 -13.06
C PRO A 237 25.25 -81.90 -14.22
N LEU A 238 26.29 -82.71 -14.02
CA LEU A 238 26.69 -83.88 -14.79
C LEU A 238 25.50 -84.78 -15.13
N LYS A 239 25.25 -84.96 -16.44
CA LYS A 239 24.46 -86.09 -16.94
C LYS A 239 25.33 -87.34 -16.94
N THR A 240 24.95 -88.30 -16.10
CA THR A 240 25.42 -89.69 -16.15
C THR A 240 24.90 -90.35 -17.43
N SER A 241 25.78 -90.95 -18.24
CA SER A 241 25.42 -92.06 -19.12
C SER A 241 26.68 -92.71 -19.72
N SER A 242 26.93 -93.94 -19.27
CA SER A 242 27.38 -95.08 -20.08
C SER A 242 28.68 -94.96 -20.89
N ALA A 243 29.74 -95.63 -20.43
CA ALA A 243 30.40 -96.71 -21.18
C ALA A 243 31.70 -97.15 -20.47
N GLU A 244 31.66 -98.30 -19.79
CA GLU A 244 32.87 -99.07 -19.48
C GLU A 244 32.64 -100.53 -19.90
N LYS A 245 33.52 -101.00 -20.82
CA LYS A 245 33.97 -102.38 -21.07
C LYS A 245 33.18 -103.30 -22.03
N GLN A 246 33.63 -103.33 -23.29
CA GLN A 246 34.20 -104.47 -24.04
C GLN A 246 35.16 -103.84 -25.07
N VAL A 247 36.43 -104.21 -25.24
CA VAL A 247 37.12 -105.49 -25.41
C VAL A 247 38.54 -105.37 -24.86
#